data_AF-H0UY37-F1
#
_entry.id   AF-H0UY37-F1
#
_cell.length_a   1.000
_cell.length_b   1.000
_cell.length_c   1.000
_cell.angle_alpha   90.00
_cell.angle_beta   90.00
_cell.angle_gamma   90.00
#
_symmetry.space_group_name_H-M   'P 1'
#
loop_
_entity.id
_entity.type
_entity.pdbx_description
1 polymer ?
#
loop_
_entity_poly.entity_id
_entity_poly.type
_entity_poly.pdbx_seq_one_letter_code
_entity_poly.pdbx_strand_id
1 'polypeptide(L)' 'MAGVLKKTTGLVGLAVCETPHEEQDIKKLEDRLQLGQIEEVILQAESELSLARKMIQWKPWEPLVEEPPANQWKWPI' A
#
# COMPACT_ATOMS: atom_id res chain seq x y z
N MET A 1 -10.85 25.71 3.39
CA MET A 1 -9.70 25.39 2.51
C MET A 1 -9.39 23.90 2.68
N ALA A 2 -10.20 23.03 2.09
CA ALA A 2 -10.08 21.59 2.26
C ALA A 2 -8.87 21.10 1.43
N GLY A 3 -7.84 20.66 2.13
CA GLY A 3 -6.60 20.16 1.54
C GLY A 3 -6.90 19.00 0.59
N VAL A 4 -6.25 19.05 -0.57
CA VAL A 4 -6.23 18.02 -1.59
C VAL A 4 -6.08 16.64 -0.95
N LEU A 5 -7.13 15.83 -1.01
CA LEU A 5 -7.11 14.43 -0.60
C LEU A 5 -6.14 13.71 -1.55
N LYS A 6 -4.89 13.50 -1.10
CA LYS A 6 -3.91 12.76 -1.88
C LYS A 6 -4.48 11.36 -2.14
N LYS A 7 -4.79 11.07 -3.41
CA LYS A 7 -5.08 9.73 -3.92
C LYS A 7 -3.79 8.90 -3.94
N THR A 8 -3.12 8.75 -2.80
CA THR A 8 -2.08 7.76 -2.68
C THR A 8 -2.75 6.55 -2.06
N THR A 9 -3.17 5.59 -2.90
CA THR A 9 -3.04 4.19 -2.49
C THR A 9 -1.57 4.05 -2.14
N GLY A 10 -1.25 4.23 -0.87
CA GLY A 10 0.09 4.10 -0.34
C GLY A 10 0.50 2.64 -0.46
N LEU A 11 0.83 2.22 -1.67
CA LEU A 11 1.69 1.07 -1.91
C LEU A 11 3.09 1.50 -1.46
N VAL A 12 3.26 1.61 -0.14
CA VAL A 12 4.51 2.01 0.50
C VAL A 12 5.61 0.94 0.32
N GLY A 13 5.31 -0.17 -0.38
CA GLY A 13 6.27 -1.24 -0.69
C GLY A 13 6.76 -1.29 -2.14
N LEU A 14 6.16 -0.59 -3.11
CA LEU A 14 6.54 -0.73 -4.53
C LEU A 14 7.52 0.35 -5.01
N ALA A 15 8.72 0.35 -4.46
CA ALA A 15 9.90 0.61 -5.29
C ALA A 15 10.29 -0.70 -5.99
N VAL A 16 9.33 -1.35 -6.65
CA VAL A 16 9.63 -2.52 -7.49
C VAL A 16 10.39 -1.99 -8.70
N CYS A 17 11.55 -2.58 -8.98
CA CYS A 17 12.26 -2.38 -10.23
C CYS A 17 11.22 -2.51 -11.37
N GLU A 18 11.08 -1.51 -12.24
CA GLU A 18 10.09 -1.55 -13.33
C GLU A 18 10.30 -2.79 -14.23
N THR A 19 11.50 -3.37 -14.20
CA THR A 19 11.94 -4.54 -14.95
C THR A 19 12.75 -5.53 -14.08
N PRO A 20 12.11 -6.34 -13.20
CA PRO A 20 12.82 -7.34 -12.40
C PRO A 20 13.40 -8.48 -13.26
N HIS A 21 12.94 -8.59 -14.51
CA HIS A 21 13.36 -9.61 -15.48
C HIS A 21 14.66 -9.25 -16.21
N GLU A 22 15.14 -8.00 -16.10
CA GLU A 22 16.38 -7.55 -16.73
C GLU A 22 17.62 -7.88 -15.87
N GLU A 23 17.45 -8.02 -14.56
CA GLU A 23 18.51 -8.44 -13.64
C GLU A 23 18.46 -9.95 -13.45
N GLN A 24 19.40 -10.66 -14.08
CA GLN A 24 19.54 -12.12 -13.91
C GLN A 24 20.13 -12.51 -12.54
N ASP A 25 20.70 -11.56 -11.79
CA ASP A 25 21.33 -11.81 -10.50
C ASP A 25 20.40 -11.44 -9.34
N ILE A 26 20.00 -12.46 -8.58
CA ILE A 26 19.07 -12.34 -7.45
C ILE A 26 19.64 -11.39 -6.38
N LYS A 27 20.94 -11.44 -6.10
CA LYS A 27 21.54 -10.61 -5.03
C LYS A 27 21.52 -9.12 -5.38
N LYS A 28 21.82 -8.79 -6.64
CA LYS A 28 21.76 -7.40 -7.11
C LYS A 28 20.32 -6.88 -7.14
N LEU A 29 19.36 -7.75 -7.46
CA LEU A 29 17.95 -7.40 -7.43
C LEU A 29 17.48 -7.08 -6.00
N GLU A 30 17.86 -7.90 -5.01
CA GLU A 30 17.57 -7.66 -3.59
C GLU A 30 18.18 -6.34 -3.08
N ASP A 31 19.46 -6.10 -3.40
CA ASP A 31 20.16 -4.86 -3.05
C ASP A 31 19.50 -3.61 -3.67
N ARG A 32 19.00 -3.73 -4.90
CA ARG A 32 18.30 -2.64 -5.61
C ARG A 32 16.90 -2.40 -5.06
N LEU A 33 16.18 -3.45 -4.69
CA LEU A 33 14.81 -3.36 -4.17
C LEU A 33 14.81 -2.82 -2.73
N GLN A 34 15.82 -3.15 -1.91
CA GLN A 34 15.88 -2.77 -0.49
C GLN A 34 14.65 -3.21 0.33
N LEU A 35 13.97 -4.27 -0.10
CA LEU A 35 12.71 -4.77 0.47
C LEU A 35 12.87 -6.11 1.20
N GLY A 36 14.10 -6.49 1.56
CA GLY A 36 14.38 -7.80 2.16
C GLY A 36 14.66 -8.88 1.11
N GLN A 37 14.32 -10.13 1.45
CA GLN A 37 14.53 -11.29 0.57
C GLN A 37 13.47 -11.34 -0.54
N ILE A 38 13.81 -11.95 -1.68
CA ILE A 38 12.89 -12.05 -2.82
C ILE A 38 11.61 -12.83 -2.50
N GLU A 39 11.66 -13.81 -1.59
CA GLU A 39 10.48 -14.57 -1.13
C GLU A 39 9.46 -13.67 -0.41
N GLU A 40 9.94 -12.73 0.41
CA GLU A 40 9.07 -11.76 1.10
C GLU A 40 8.41 -10.82 0.09
N VAL A 41 9.14 -10.41 -0.95
CA VAL A 41 8.62 -9.58 -2.04
C VAL A 41 7.50 -10.28 -2.81
N ILE A 42 7.65 -11.58 -3.10
CA ILE A 42 6.61 -12.37 -3.77
C ILE A 42 5.35 -12.46 -2.88
N LEU A 43 5.53 -12.78 -1.60
CA LEU A 43 4.41 -12.87 -0.65
C LEU A 43 3.68 -11.52 -0.49
N GLN A 44 4.42 -10.42 -0.48
CA GLN A 44 3.87 -9.07 -0.44
C GLN A 44 3.07 -8.77 -1.71
N ALA A 45 3.60 -9.11 -2.90
CA ALA A 45 2.92 -8.91 -4.18
C ALA A 45 1.59 -9.68 -4.25
N GLU A 46 1.55 -10.92 -3.76
CA GLU A 46 0.31 -11.70 -3.67
C GLU A 46 -0.70 -11.08 -2.69
N SER A 47 -0.23 -10.65 -1.53
CA SER A 47 -1.04 -9.98 -0.51
C SER A 47 -1.65 -8.69 -1.04
N GLU A 48 -0.88 -7.89 -1.77
CA GLU A 48 -1.33 -6.66 -2.40
C GLU A 48 -2.31 -6.90 -3.54
N LEU A 49 -2.09 -7.92 -4.36
CA LEU A 49 -3.04 -8.32 -5.40
C LEU A 49 -4.39 -8.75 -4.78
N SER A 50 -4.34 -9.50 -3.68
CA SER A 50 -5.53 -9.86 -2.90
C SER A 50 -6.22 -8.63 -2.31
N LEU A 51 -5.45 -7.68 -1.78
CA LEU A 51 -5.96 -6.41 -1.27
C LEU A 51 -6.64 -5.58 -2.36
N ALA A 52 -6.01 -5.43 -3.53
CA ALA A 52 -6.56 -4.69 -4.66
C ALA A 52 -7.92 -5.26 -5.11
N ARG A 53 -8.05 -6.59 -5.13
CA ARG A 53 -9.34 -7.25 -5.42
C ARG A 53 -10.41 -6.92 -4.37
N LYS A 54 -10.05 -6.91 -3.08
CA LYS A 54 -10.98 -6.55 -1.99
C LYS A 54 -11.33 -5.06 -2.01
N MET A 55 -10.38 -4.19 -2.34
CA MET A 55 -10.58 -2.75 -2.45
C MET A 55 -11.65 -2.38 -3.49
N ILE A 56 -11.74 -3.13 -4.60
CA ILE A 56 -12.81 -2.96 -5.60
C ILE A 56 -14.20 -3.22 -4.99
N GLN A 57 -14.32 -4.22 -4.12
CA GLN A 57 -15.58 -4.54 -3.46
C GLN A 57 -15.90 -3.55 -2.34
N TRP A 58 -14.90 -3.16 -1.54
CA TRP A 58 -15.09 -2.30 -0.37
C TRP A 58 -15.26 -0.82 -0.71
N LYS A 59 -14.77 -0.38 -1.87
CA LYS A 59 -14.82 1.02 -2.35
C LYS A 59 -14.52 2.07 -1.26
N PRO A 60 -13.42 1.94 -0.51
CA PRO A 60 -13.14 2.81 0.64
C PRO A 60 -12.83 4.26 0.26
N TRP A 61 -12.74 4.58 -1.04
CA TRP A 61 -12.62 5.93 -1.56
C TRP A 61 -13.96 6.69 -1.59
N GLU A 62 -15.07 6.03 -1.29
CA GLU A 62 -16.36 6.70 -1.11
C GLU A 62 -16.34 7.54 0.19
N PRO A 63 -17.14 8.61 0.27
CA PRO A 63 -17.24 9.42 1.48
C PRO A 63 -17.58 8.58 2.72
N LEU A 64 -17.21 9.09 3.89
CA LEU A 64 -17.55 8.47 5.17
C LEU A 64 -19.06 8.21 5.24
N VAL A 65 -19.42 6.96 5.56
CA VAL A 65 -20.82 6.54 5.68
C VAL A 65 -21.52 7.30 6.81
N GLU A 66 -20.80 7.56 7.91
CA GLU A 66 -21.29 8.31 9.08
C GLU A 66 -20.19 9.21 9.65
N GLU A 67 -20.56 10.43 10.07
CA GLU A 67 -19.67 11.31 10.82
C GLU A 67 -19.53 10.82 12.27
N PRO A 68 -18.32 10.87 12.87
CA PRO A 68 -18.13 10.40 14.22
C PRO A 68 -18.83 11.33 15.25
N PRO A 69 -19.47 10.80 16.30
CA PRO A 69 -19.99 11.60 17.40
C PRO A 69 -18.93 12.52 18.04
N ALA A 70 -19.36 13.71 18.45
CA ALA A 70 -18.50 14.85 18.82
C ALA A 70 -17.46 14.59 19.93
N ASN A 71 -17.60 13.53 20.72
CA ASN A 71 -16.70 13.16 21.81
C ASN A 71 -15.89 11.87 21.56
N GLN A 72 -16.06 11.19 20.42
CA GLN A 72 -15.45 9.87 20.19
C GLN A 72 -13.92 9.89 20.13
N TRP A 73 -13.32 10.98 19.63
CA TRP A 73 -11.88 11.10 19.41
C TRP A 73 -11.21 12.15 20.31
N LYS A 74 -11.87 12.58 21.40
CA LYS A 74 -11.30 13.58 22.33
C LYS A 74 -10.41 12.90 23.36
N TRP A 75 -9.11 13.22 23.35
CA TRP A 75 -8.11 12.75 24.32
C TRP A 75 -7.04 13.84 24.58
N PRO A 76 -6.57 14.06 25.83
CA PRO A 76 -7.13 13.65 27.13
C PRO A 76 -8.43 14.41 27.47
N ILE A 77 -9.17 13.93 28.49
CA ILE A 77 -10.35 14.62 29.04
C ILE A 77 -9.92 15.81 29.89
#